data_AF-L0AIN9-F1
#
_entry.id   AF-L0AIN9-F1
#
_cell.length_a   1.000
_cell.length_b   1.000
_cell.length_c   1.000
_cell.angle_alpha   90.00
_cell.angle_beta   90.00
_cell.angle_gamma   90.00
#
_symmetry.space_group_name_H-M   'P 1'
#
loop_
_entity.id
_entity.type
_entity.pdbx_description
1 polymer ?
#
loop_
_entity_poly.entity_id
_entity_poly.type
_entity_poly.pdbx_seq_one_letter_code
_entity_poly.pdbx_strand_id
1 'polypeptide(L)'
;MGTGTKLLFAVLGIVLVVALLSTNLVVAADRTVLDSDFVKDTADEEGLYAALAQEVQEDAMQTLSTSGNALPADELEDGVREAVIEAEIREQGEKNVDRLYAFLHGETDELHLEIDLERANQNVLTELEEEMTGLDLGEADFPQGDEIEAMAESEEQFAQYRDEFREEQKEELQGGGDREVPAEELDQRMDAIRLDLYTERDELLEQERYGDGLDADLEEPAHALLTARVDALTGEMGYDEYVTEVESAKEEFETELVAGVESELADGAQIDLTEGMDDDATESLEMGQAVVSTASLLAIVLPLVCLGIVGLMAWVAPPSTTALSAGVVSTLVGTTGIVGSHVAGEQIELLFAGGETPPAMADFVLGIASGTLAALTVQSVVLLVVGIGLVAVGVAIRQGLLLE
;
A
#
# COMPACT_ATOMS: atom_id res chain seq x y z
N MET A 1 -55.19 12.42 35.26
CA MET A 1 -54.02 11.58 35.60
C MET A 1 -53.58 11.87 37.02
N GLY A 2 -53.42 10.82 37.84
CA GLY A 2 -52.77 10.94 39.15
C GLY A 2 -51.28 11.26 39.01
N THR A 3 -50.67 11.80 40.06
CA THR A 3 -49.25 12.22 40.07
C THR A 3 -48.31 11.06 39.70
N GLY A 4 -48.61 9.83 40.14
CA GLY A 4 -47.82 8.63 39.81
C GLY A 4 -47.81 8.31 38.31
N THR A 5 -48.95 8.43 37.63
CA THR A 5 -49.03 8.20 36.17
C THR A 5 -48.21 9.23 35.40
N LYS A 6 -48.23 10.50 35.83
CA LYS A 6 -47.44 11.55 35.18
C LYS A 6 -45.93 11.31 35.32
N LEU A 7 -45.50 10.87 36.52
CA LEU A 7 -44.09 10.54 36.77
C LEU A 7 -43.64 9.33 35.94
N LEU A 8 -44.46 8.28 35.87
CA LEU A 8 -44.19 7.13 35.01
C LEU A 8 -44.06 7.53 33.54
N PHE A 9 -44.95 8.38 33.03
CA PHE A 9 -44.87 8.89 31.66
C PHE A 9 -43.61 9.71 31.38
N ALA A 10 -43.19 10.54 32.33
CA ALA A 10 -41.96 11.31 32.21
C ALA A 10 -40.74 10.38 32.13
N VAL A 11 -40.67 9.37 32.98
CA VAL A 11 -39.58 8.38 32.96
C VAL A 11 -39.58 7.59 31.65
N LEU A 12 -40.74 7.07 31.22
CA LEU A 12 -40.85 6.35 29.94
C LEU A 12 -40.47 7.22 28.74
N GLY A 13 -40.84 8.51 28.77
CA GLY A 13 -40.43 9.46 27.73
C GLY A 13 -38.92 9.66 27.68
N ILE A 14 -38.25 9.82 28.84
CA ILE A 14 -36.79 9.95 28.90
C ILE A 14 -36.11 8.67 28.40
N VAL A 15 -36.56 7.51 28.85
CA VAL A 15 -36.01 6.22 28.41
C VAL A 15 -36.22 6.04 26.89
N LEU A 16 -37.38 6.44 26.35
CA LEU A 16 -37.64 6.38 24.91
C LEU A 16 -36.73 7.32 24.11
N VAL A 17 -36.45 8.53 24.61
CA VAL A 17 -35.49 9.45 23.97
C VAL A 17 -34.11 8.82 23.89
N VAL A 18 -33.61 8.28 25.00
CA VAL A 18 -32.30 7.62 25.06
C VAL A 18 -32.27 6.42 24.12
N ALA A 19 -33.29 5.55 24.18
CA ALA A 19 -33.36 4.36 23.34
C ALA A 19 -33.42 4.69 21.84
N LEU A 20 -34.18 5.71 21.44
CA LEU A 20 -34.24 6.15 20.04
C LEU A 20 -32.94 6.79 19.57
N LEU A 21 -32.27 7.60 20.41
CA LEU A 21 -30.95 8.16 20.07
C LEU A 21 -29.91 7.05 19.88
N SER A 22 -29.86 6.09 20.80
CA SER A 22 -28.97 4.93 20.69
C SER A 22 -29.31 4.06 19.47
N THR A 23 -30.59 3.83 19.18
CA THR A 23 -31.02 3.08 17.99
C THR A 23 -30.56 3.77 16.72
N ASN A 24 -30.76 5.09 16.62
CA ASN A 24 -30.41 5.88 15.45
C ASN A 24 -28.90 5.85 15.19
N LEU A 25 -28.09 5.97 16.25
CA LEU A 25 -26.64 5.88 16.14
C LEU A 25 -26.17 4.49 15.73
N VAL A 26 -26.69 3.45 16.40
CA VAL A 26 -26.31 2.05 16.13
C VAL A 26 -26.70 1.64 14.72
N VAL A 27 -27.92 1.96 14.26
CA VAL A 27 -28.38 1.60 12.90
C VAL A 27 -27.67 2.43 11.83
N ALA A 28 -27.24 3.66 12.14
CA ALA A 28 -26.38 4.42 11.23
C ALA A 28 -25.01 3.73 11.10
N ALA A 29 -24.36 3.40 12.21
CA ALA A 29 -23.07 2.72 12.22
C ALA A 29 -23.14 1.34 11.53
N ASP A 30 -24.16 0.54 11.84
CA ASP A 30 -24.46 -0.78 11.24
C ASP A 30 -24.56 -0.76 9.71
N ARG A 31 -24.90 0.39 9.11
CA ARG A 31 -25.05 0.55 7.67
C ARG A 31 -23.87 1.26 7.00
N THR A 32 -22.87 1.66 7.78
CA THR A 32 -21.74 2.44 7.27
C THR A 32 -20.44 1.88 7.81
N VAL A 33 -19.93 2.42 8.92
CA VAL A 33 -18.62 2.06 9.49
C VAL A 33 -18.57 0.64 10.05
N LEU A 34 -19.71 -0.03 10.17
CA LEU A 34 -19.80 -1.44 10.56
C LEU A 34 -20.19 -2.36 9.38
N ASP A 35 -20.23 -1.82 8.16
CA ASP A 35 -20.56 -2.55 6.94
C ASP A 35 -19.31 -2.59 6.04
N SER A 36 -18.84 -3.80 5.73
CA SER A 36 -17.62 -4.01 4.94
C SER A 36 -17.75 -3.43 3.54
N ASP A 37 -18.92 -3.60 2.91
CA ASP A 37 -19.17 -3.13 1.54
C ASP A 37 -19.10 -1.60 1.49
N PHE A 38 -19.74 -0.92 2.43
CA PHE A 38 -19.64 0.54 2.53
C PHE A 38 -18.19 1.02 2.70
N VAL A 39 -17.38 0.33 3.52
CA VAL A 39 -15.97 0.73 3.71
C VAL A 39 -15.12 0.48 2.47
N LYS A 40 -15.32 -0.63 1.76
CA LYS A 40 -14.63 -0.89 0.49
C LYS A 40 -15.02 0.11 -0.59
N ASP A 41 -16.32 0.39 -0.74
CA ASP A 41 -16.82 1.40 -1.67
C ASP A 41 -16.21 2.77 -1.35
N THR A 42 -16.14 3.14 -0.06
CA THR A 42 -15.52 4.40 0.36
C THR A 42 -14.01 4.41 0.08
N ALA A 43 -13.30 3.29 0.29
CA ALA A 43 -11.88 3.18 0.00
C ALA A 43 -11.58 3.35 -1.51
N ASP A 44 -12.43 2.78 -2.37
CA ASP A 44 -12.33 2.92 -3.83
C ASP A 44 -12.68 4.36 -4.27
N GLU A 45 -13.79 4.93 -3.76
CA GLU A 45 -14.24 6.29 -4.10
C GLU A 45 -13.22 7.37 -3.71
N GLU A 46 -12.57 7.23 -2.55
CA GLU A 46 -11.56 8.18 -2.04
C GLU A 46 -10.14 7.86 -2.53
N GLY A 47 -9.96 6.85 -3.40
CA GLY A 47 -8.68 6.52 -4.02
C GLY A 47 -7.63 5.96 -3.05
N LEU A 48 -8.04 5.32 -1.95
CA LEU A 48 -7.13 4.77 -0.95
C LEU A 48 -6.20 3.71 -1.55
N TYR A 49 -6.73 2.82 -2.40
CA TYR A 49 -5.94 1.75 -3.01
C TYR A 49 -4.88 2.27 -3.98
N ALA A 50 -5.21 3.33 -4.73
CA ALA A 50 -4.25 3.98 -5.62
C ALA A 50 -3.10 4.62 -4.83
N ALA A 51 -3.40 5.27 -3.71
CA ALA A 51 -2.38 5.86 -2.85
C ALA A 51 -1.47 4.81 -2.19
N LEU A 52 -2.05 3.70 -1.71
CA LEU A 52 -1.27 2.58 -1.16
C LEU A 52 -0.41 1.91 -2.24
N ALA A 53 -0.93 1.73 -3.46
CA ALA A 53 -0.15 1.19 -4.56
C ALA A 53 1.04 2.08 -4.91
N GLN A 54 0.86 3.41 -4.89
CA GLN A 54 1.95 4.35 -5.10
C GLN A 54 3.01 4.25 -3.99
N GLU A 55 2.61 4.12 -2.73
CA GLU A 55 3.54 3.96 -1.61
C GLU A 55 4.36 2.67 -1.73
N VAL A 56 3.71 1.54 -2.07
CA VAL A 56 4.41 0.27 -2.33
C VAL A 56 5.35 0.38 -3.52
N GLN A 57 4.97 1.09 -4.59
CA GLN A 57 5.85 1.36 -5.73
C GLN A 57 7.06 2.19 -5.33
N GLU A 58 6.88 3.24 -4.52
CA GLU A 58 7.96 4.10 -4.02
C GLU A 58 8.94 3.33 -3.13
N ASP A 59 8.44 2.47 -2.23
CA ASP A 59 9.28 1.63 -1.37
C ASP A 59 10.02 0.54 -2.17
N ALA A 60 9.36 -0.08 -3.14
CA ALA A 60 9.99 -1.04 -4.04
C ALA A 60 11.11 -0.38 -4.86
N MET A 61 10.86 0.81 -5.43
CA MET A 61 11.88 1.58 -6.14
C MET A 61 13.03 1.99 -5.22
N GLN A 62 12.75 2.38 -3.98
CA GLN A 62 13.80 2.71 -3.01
C GLN A 62 14.68 1.50 -2.68
N THR A 63 14.06 0.33 -2.57
CA THR A 63 14.77 -0.93 -2.29
C THR A 63 15.68 -1.30 -3.46
N LEU A 64 15.13 -1.33 -4.68
CA LEU A 64 15.89 -1.59 -5.91
C LEU A 64 17.02 -0.58 -6.12
N SER A 65 16.76 0.71 -5.87
CA SER A 65 17.78 1.77 -5.97
C SER A 65 18.91 1.63 -4.94
N THR A 66 18.64 0.95 -3.82
CA THR A 66 19.65 0.70 -2.76
C THR A 66 20.43 -0.58 -3.04
N SER A 67 19.79 -1.58 -3.67
CA SER A 67 20.39 -2.89 -3.97
C SER A 67 21.16 -2.94 -5.30
N GLY A 68 20.92 -2.02 -6.24
CA GLY A 68 21.59 -2.06 -7.55
C GLY A 68 21.79 -0.69 -8.19
N ASN A 69 23.03 -0.21 -8.24
CA ASN A 69 23.44 0.91 -9.12
C ASN A 69 23.66 0.45 -10.58
N ALA A 70 23.50 -0.84 -10.86
CA ALA A 70 23.87 -1.46 -12.13
C ALA A 70 22.73 -1.49 -13.18
N LEU A 71 21.55 -0.96 -12.85
CA LEU A 71 20.40 -0.93 -13.77
C LEU A 71 19.95 0.51 -14.04
N PRO A 72 19.54 0.84 -15.28
CA PRO A 72 18.96 2.14 -15.59
C PRO A 72 17.70 2.37 -14.76
N ALA A 73 17.74 3.39 -13.89
CA ALA A 73 16.64 3.68 -12.96
C ALA A 73 15.29 3.94 -13.67
N ASP A 74 15.34 4.45 -14.90
CA ASP A 74 14.15 4.81 -15.68
C ASP A 74 13.39 3.56 -16.20
N GLU A 75 14.07 2.46 -16.50
CA GLU A 75 13.46 1.24 -17.07
C GLU A 75 12.84 0.36 -15.97
N LEU A 76 13.56 0.21 -14.85
CA LEU A 76 13.04 -0.40 -13.64
C LEU A 76 11.79 0.30 -13.08
N GLU A 77 11.74 1.65 -13.15
CA GLU A 77 10.57 2.41 -12.68
C GLU A 77 9.30 2.02 -13.45
N ASP A 78 9.39 1.89 -14.78
CA ASP A 78 8.25 1.54 -15.62
C ASP A 78 7.83 0.07 -15.39
N GLY A 79 8.78 -0.85 -15.25
CA GLY A 79 8.51 -2.26 -14.92
C GLY A 79 7.83 -2.43 -13.55
N VAL A 80 8.31 -1.75 -12.50
CA VAL A 80 7.70 -1.78 -11.16
C VAL A 80 6.30 -1.17 -11.17
N ARG A 81 6.10 -0.06 -11.89
CA ARG A 81 4.79 0.60 -12.01
C ARG A 81 3.78 -0.27 -12.76
N GLU A 82 4.21 -1.03 -13.76
CA GLU A 82 3.33 -1.96 -14.49
C GLU A 82 3.05 -3.25 -13.68
N ALA A 83 4.01 -3.71 -12.87
CA ALA A 83 3.87 -4.91 -12.06
C ALA A 83 3.03 -4.72 -10.80
N VAL A 84 3.17 -3.59 -10.09
CA VAL A 84 2.41 -3.26 -8.87
C VAL A 84 1.12 -2.53 -9.27
N ILE A 85 0.11 -3.30 -9.63
CA ILE A 85 -1.15 -2.77 -10.14
C ILE A 85 -2.08 -2.44 -8.96
N GLU A 86 -2.70 -1.24 -8.99
CA GLU A 86 -3.76 -0.82 -8.07
C GLU A 86 -4.83 -1.90 -7.84
N ALA A 87 -5.15 -2.68 -8.88
CA ALA A 87 -6.10 -3.78 -8.81
C ALA A 87 -5.70 -4.88 -7.84
N GLU A 88 -4.41 -5.21 -7.72
CA GLU A 88 -3.91 -6.23 -6.78
C GLU A 88 -3.97 -5.69 -5.34
N ILE A 89 -3.50 -4.46 -5.13
CA ILE A 89 -3.58 -3.79 -3.82
C ILE A 89 -5.04 -3.65 -3.35
N ARG A 90 -5.96 -3.33 -4.26
CA ARG A 90 -7.39 -3.35 -3.98
C ARG A 90 -7.90 -4.74 -3.63
N GLU A 91 -7.56 -5.77 -4.40
CA GLU A 91 -8.01 -7.14 -4.11
C GLU A 91 -7.54 -7.60 -2.73
N GLN A 92 -6.27 -7.39 -2.39
CA GLN A 92 -5.72 -7.74 -1.08
C GLN A 92 -6.31 -6.87 0.04
N GLY A 93 -6.46 -5.57 -0.21
CA GLY A 93 -7.08 -4.63 0.71
C GLY A 93 -8.52 -4.99 1.03
N GLU A 94 -9.33 -5.32 0.02
CA GLU A 94 -10.72 -5.77 0.21
C GLU A 94 -10.81 -7.10 0.97
N LYS A 95 -9.92 -8.07 0.69
CA LYS A 95 -9.84 -9.32 1.47
C LYS A 95 -9.51 -9.03 2.94
N ASN A 96 -8.58 -8.11 3.21
CA ASN A 96 -8.22 -7.71 4.56
C ASN A 96 -9.35 -6.98 5.28
N VAL A 97 -10.10 -6.12 4.57
CA VAL A 97 -11.34 -5.55 5.10
C VAL A 97 -12.32 -6.68 5.48
N ASP A 98 -12.58 -7.64 4.60
CA ASP A 98 -13.48 -8.76 4.94
C ASP A 98 -13.03 -9.55 6.17
N ARG A 99 -11.73 -9.85 6.27
CA ARG A 99 -11.15 -10.55 7.43
C ARG A 99 -11.31 -9.74 8.72
N LEU A 100 -11.06 -8.43 8.67
CA LEU A 100 -11.26 -7.52 9.80
C LEU A 100 -12.71 -7.51 10.25
N TYR A 101 -13.66 -7.41 9.32
CA TYR A 101 -15.08 -7.40 9.65
C TYR A 101 -15.57 -8.76 10.16
N ALA A 102 -15.11 -9.87 9.57
CA ALA A 102 -15.37 -11.21 10.09
C ALA A 102 -14.88 -11.36 11.54
N PHE A 103 -13.69 -10.83 11.85
CA PHE A 103 -13.18 -10.78 13.23
C PHE A 103 -14.06 -9.90 14.13
N LEU A 104 -14.37 -8.67 13.73
CA LEU A 104 -15.18 -7.73 14.52
C LEU A 104 -16.60 -8.25 14.81
N HIS A 105 -17.18 -9.02 13.89
CA HIS A 105 -18.48 -9.69 14.08
C HIS A 105 -18.38 -11.00 14.88
N GLY A 106 -17.18 -11.46 15.22
CA GLY A 106 -16.94 -12.71 15.95
C GLY A 106 -17.18 -13.96 15.11
N GLU A 107 -17.03 -13.85 13.78
CA GLU A 107 -17.04 -15.00 12.86
C GLU A 107 -15.71 -15.75 12.88
N THR A 108 -14.61 -15.03 13.16
CA THR A 108 -13.27 -15.58 13.41
C THR A 108 -12.75 -15.15 14.78
N ASP A 109 -12.02 -16.05 15.44
CA ASP A 109 -11.43 -15.80 16.77
C ASP A 109 -10.09 -15.07 16.68
N GLU A 110 -9.42 -15.14 15.53
CA GLU A 110 -8.11 -14.53 15.27
C GLU A 110 -8.20 -13.62 14.05
N LEU A 111 -7.51 -12.49 14.12
CA LEU A 111 -7.33 -11.57 13.00
C LEU A 111 -6.01 -11.91 12.31
N HIS A 112 -6.07 -12.09 10.98
CA HIS A 112 -4.90 -12.32 10.14
C HIS A 112 -5.02 -11.37 8.94
N LEU A 113 -4.31 -10.25 8.99
CA LEU A 113 -4.23 -9.26 7.91
C LEU A 113 -2.89 -9.44 7.19
N GLU A 114 -2.95 -9.68 5.89
CA GLU A 114 -1.78 -10.01 5.09
C GLU A 114 -1.92 -9.36 3.71
N ILE A 115 -0.84 -8.77 3.22
CA ILE A 115 -0.72 -8.37 1.81
C ILE A 115 0.17 -9.39 1.13
N ASP A 116 -0.42 -10.13 0.19
CA ASP A 116 0.28 -11.09 -0.66
C ASP A 116 0.73 -10.37 -1.95
N LEU A 117 2.05 -10.19 -2.06
CA LEU A 117 2.73 -9.56 -3.19
C LEU A 117 3.37 -10.60 -4.13
N GLU A 118 3.15 -11.91 -3.92
CA GLU A 118 3.79 -12.97 -4.71
C GLU A 118 3.57 -12.75 -6.22
N ARG A 119 2.34 -12.37 -6.60
CA ARG A 119 2.01 -12.09 -7.99
C ARG A 119 2.70 -10.83 -8.53
N ALA A 120 2.74 -9.76 -7.73
CA ALA A 120 3.41 -8.53 -8.13
C ALA A 120 4.91 -8.80 -8.34
N ASN A 121 5.54 -9.54 -7.42
CA ASN A 121 6.93 -9.95 -7.51
C ASN A 121 7.20 -10.82 -8.74
N GLN A 122 6.33 -11.80 -9.05
CA GLN A 122 6.44 -12.60 -10.27
C GLN A 122 6.35 -11.74 -11.55
N ASN A 123 5.51 -10.71 -11.55
CA ASN A 123 5.43 -9.79 -12.70
C ASN A 123 6.72 -8.96 -12.83
N VAL A 124 7.25 -8.42 -11.71
CA VAL A 124 8.54 -7.70 -11.71
C VAL A 124 9.66 -8.59 -12.23
N LEU A 125 9.74 -9.84 -11.74
CA LEU A 125 10.76 -10.79 -12.18
C LEU A 125 10.62 -11.16 -13.66
N THR A 126 9.40 -11.32 -14.16
CA THR A 126 9.18 -11.61 -15.58
C THR A 126 9.63 -10.44 -16.46
N GLU A 127 9.30 -9.20 -16.08
CA GLU A 127 9.73 -8.02 -16.82
C GLU A 127 11.25 -7.86 -16.76
N LEU A 128 11.85 -8.04 -15.58
CA LEU A 128 13.29 -8.01 -15.39
C LEU A 128 13.99 -9.09 -16.23
N GLU A 129 13.49 -10.33 -16.27
CA GLU A 129 14.03 -11.38 -17.13
C GLU A 129 13.98 -11.01 -18.62
N GLU A 130 12.88 -10.37 -19.06
CA GLU A 130 12.73 -9.92 -20.45
C GLU A 130 13.67 -8.77 -20.79
N GLU A 131 13.86 -7.81 -19.88
CA GLU A 131 14.74 -6.65 -20.03
C GLU A 131 16.22 -7.04 -19.98
N MET A 132 16.57 -7.95 -19.06
CA MET A 132 17.94 -8.45 -18.91
C MET A 132 18.38 -9.33 -20.08
N THR A 133 17.44 -9.92 -20.84
CA THR A 133 17.80 -10.76 -21.98
C THR A 133 18.52 -9.95 -23.05
N GLY A 134 19.85 -10.10 -23.13
CA GLY A 134 20.68 -9.33 -24.06
C GLY A 134 21.11 -7.98 -23.52
N LEU A 135 21.29 -7.90 -22.19
CA LEU A 135 21.82 -6.75 -21.45
C LEU A 135 22.91 -6.02 -22.25
N ASP A 136 22.79 -4.71 -22.43
CA ASP A 136 23.87 -3.88 -22.98
C ASP A 136 24.67 -3.29 -21.80
N LEU A 137 25.93 -3.72 -21.66
CA LEU A 137 26.77 -3.28 -20.55
C LEU A 137 27.06 -1.77 -20.58
N GLY A 138 27.03 -1.14 -21.76
CA GLY A 138 27.20 0.31 -21.91
C GLY A 138 25.98 1.08 -21.41
N GLU A 139 24.77 0.62 -21.76
CA GLU A 139 23.51 1.23 -21.29
C GLU A 139 23.31 1.03 -19.78
N ALA A 140 23.78 -0.08 -19.23
CA ALA A 140 23.75 -0.40 -17.79
C ALA A 140 24.78 0.36 -16.94
N ASP A 141 25.52 1.32 -17.51
CA ASP A 141 26.61 2.06 -16.85
C ASP A 141 27.69 1.13 -16.22
N PHE A 142 27.84 -0.10 -16.74
CA PHE A 142 28.83 -1.05 -16.22
C PHE A 142 30.26 -0.53 -16.46
N PRO A 143 31.22 -0.73 -15.53
CA PRO A 143 32.60 -0.32 -15.72
C PRO A 143 33.18 -0.82 -17.05
N GLN A 144 33.53 0.12 -17.93
CA GLN A 144 34.09 -0.18 -19.25
C GLN A 144 33.12 -0.98 -20.16
N GLY A 145 31.82 -0.96 -19.87
CA GLY A 145 30.77 -1.67 -20.62
C GLY A 145 30.78 -1.33 -22.10
N ASP A 146 30.82 -0.04 -22.46
CA ASP A 146 30.91 0.43 -23.85
C ASP A 146 32.07 -0.21 -24.63
N GLU A 147 33.24 -0.33 -23.99
CA GLU A 147 34.43 -0.90 -24.61
C GLU A 147 34.30 -2.42 -24.75
N ILE A 148 33.73 -3.08 -23.74
CA ILE A 148 33.50 -4.53 -23.77
C ILE A 148 32.57 -4.90 -24.93
N GLU A 149 31.44 -4.19 -25.05
CA GLU A 149 30.46 -4.40 -26.13
C GLU A 149 31.06 -4.09 -27.51
N ALA A 150 31.76 -2.96 -27.64
CA ALA A 150 32.40 -2.56 -28.90
C ALA A 150 33.45 -3.59 -29.37
N MET A 151 34.26 -4.12 -28.44
CA MET A 151 35.22 -5.17 -28.73
C MET A 151 34.54 -6.49 -29.13
N ALA A 152 33.37 -6.80 -28.58
CA ALA A 152 32.61 -8.02 -28.90
C ALA A 152 31.87 -7.91 -30.25
N GLU A 153 31.44 -6.69 -30.63
CA GLU A 153 30.63 -6.44 -31.82
C GLU A 153 31.31 -6.89 -33.13
N SER A 154 32.64 -6.71 -33.24
CA SER A 154 33.38 -7.11 -34.45
C SER A 154 34.87 -7.32 -34.26
N GLU A 155 35.46 -8.20 -35.07
CA GLU A 155 36.91 -8.46 -35.12
C GLU A 155 37.73 -7.19 -35.47
N GLU A 156 37.16 -6.27 -36.26
CA GLU A 156 37.82 -4.99 -36.60
C GLU A 156 37.93 -4.08 -35.38
N GLN A 157 36.84 -3.90 -34.62
CA GLN A 157 36.85 -3.10 -33.38
C GLN A 157 37.74 -3.75 -32.32
N PHE A 158 37.66 -5.06 -32.14
CA PHE A 158 38.56 -5.81 -31.26
C PHE A 158 40.03 -5.54 -31.57
N ALA A 159 40.42 -5.65 -32.85
CA ALA A 159 41.79 -5.39 -33.27
C ALA A 159 42.19 -3.93 -33.08
N GLN A 160 41.27 -2.99 -33.33
CA GLN A 160 41.47 -1.56 -33.15
C GLN A 160 41.77 -1.22 -31.68
N TYR A 161 40.88 -1.60 -30.74
CA TYR A 161 41.07 -1.33 -29.31
C TYR A 161 42.38 -1.92 -28.78
N ARG A 162 42.74 -3.13 -29.21
CA ARG A 162 44.00 -3.76 -28.84
C ARG A 162 45.23 -3.00 -29.37
N ASP A 163 45.17 -2.52 -30.61
CA ASP A 163 46.26 -1.77 -31.22
C ASP A 163 46.40 -0.38 -30.59
N GLU A 164 45.27 0.30 -30.30
CA GLU A 164 45.22 1.58 -29.58
C GLU A 164 45.80 1.43 -28.18
N PHE A 165 45.37 0.43 -27.41
CA PHE A 165 45.93 0.13 -26.09
C PHE A 165 47.44 -0.13 -26.13
N ARG A 166 47.92 -0.92 -27.11
CA ARG A 166 49.36 -1.16 -27.29
C ARG A 166 50.13 0.11 -27.63
N GLU A 167 49.54 1.02 -28.41
CA GLU A 167 50.14 2.32 -28.73
C GLU A 167 50.21 3.22 -27.50
N GLU A 168 49.15 3.31 -26.71
CA GLU A 168 49.11 4.07 -25.45
C GLU A 168 50.17 3.58 -24.46
N GLN A 169 50.24 2.26 -24.23
CA GLN A 169 51.25 1.66 -23.34
C GLN A 169 52.67 1.92 -23.86
N LYS A 170 52.86 1.90 -25.19
CA LYS A 170 54.14 2.24 -25.81
C LYS A 170 54.50 3.71 -25.57
N GLU A 171 53.56 4.64 -25.70
CA GLU A 171 53.77 6.06 -25.42
C GLU A 171 54.10 6.32 -23.94
N GLU A 172 53.38 5.66 -23.03
CA GLU A 172 53.61 5.77 -21.59
C GLU A 172 55.03 5.31 -21.20
N LEU A 173 55.48 4.18 -21.74
CA LEU A 173 56.82 3.66 -21.53
C LEU A 173 57.93 4.55 -22.11
N GLN A 174 57.63 5.35 -23.13
CA GLN A 174 58.57 6.34 -23.68
C GLN A 174 58.74 7.54 -22.75
N GLY A 175 57.76 7.81 -21.87
CA GLY A 175 57.83 8.85 -20.84
C GLY A 175 58.08 10.25 -21.40
N GLY A 176 57.65 10.52 -22.63
CA GLY A 176 57.84 11.80 -23.33
C GLY A 176 59.27 12.06 -23.86
N GLY A 177 60.16 11.06 -23.89
CA GLY A 177 61.50 11.16 -24.47
C GLY A 177 61.60 10.61 -25.90
N ASP A 178 62.64 11.01 -26.66
CA ASP A 178 62.91 10.55 -28.04
C ASP A 178 63.34 9.05 -28.14
N ARG A 179 63.22 8.27 -27.07
CA ARG A 179 63.60 6.85 -27.09
C ARG A 179 62.45 6.05 -27.68
N GLU A 180 62.67 5.40 -28.81
CA GLU A 180 61.71 4.45 -29.38
C GLU A 180 61.72 3.14 -28.57
N VAL A 181 60.55 2.71 -28.08
CA VAL A 181 60.38 1.40 -27.41
C VAL A 181 60.17 0.32 -28.48
N PRO A 182 61.06 -0.68 -28.60
CA PRO A 182 60.89 -1.76 -29.58
C PRO A 182 59.76 -2.70 -29.15
N ALA A 183 59.10 -3.34 -30.14
CA ALA A 183 57.97 -4.25 -29.90
C ALA A 183 58.31 -5.37 -28.92
N GLU A 184 59.49 -6.01 -29.03
CA GLU A 184 59.90 -7.03 -28.06
C GLU A 184 60.07 -6.52 -26.63
N GLU A 185 60.38 -5.24 -26.41
CA GLU A 185 60.44 -4.66 -25.06
C GLU A 185 59.03 -4.42 -24.50
N LEU A 186 58.07 -4.01 -25.35
CA LEU A 186 56.67 -3.89 -24.98
C LEU A 186 56.07 -5.25 -24.63
N ASP A 187 56.29 -6.26 -25.48
CA ASP A 187 55.81 -7.63 -25.25
C ASP A 187 56.36 -8.22 -23.94
N GLN A 188 57.65 -7.97 -23.63
CA GLN A 188 58.25 -8.39 -22.35
C GLN A 188 57.65 -7.70 -21.12
N ARG A 189 57.03 -6.52 -21.30
CA ARG A 189 56.37 -5.78 -20.22
C ARG A 189 54.88 -6.04 -20.14
N MET A 190 54.28 -6.64 -21.17
CA MET A 190 52.83 -6.81 -21.23
C MET A 190 52.30 -7.71 -20.12
N ASP A 191 53.09 -8.70 -19.70
CA ASP A 191 52.78 -9.51 -18.51
C ASP A 191 52.70 -8.70 -17.21
N ALA A 192 53.54 -7.67 -17.06
CA ALA A 192 53.51 -6.80 -15.88
C ALA A 192 52.34 -5.83 -15.96
N ILE A 193 52.09 -5.25 -17.14
CA ILE A 193 50.94 -4.37 -17.39
C ILE A 193 49.63 -5.11 -17.14
N ARG A 194 49.51 -6.37 -17.59
CA ARG A 194 48.36 -7.22 -17.29
C ARG A 194 48.11 -7.36 -15.79
N LEU A 195 49.17 -7.62 -15.01
CA LEU A 195 49.05 -7.77 -13.56
C LEU A 195 48.60 -6.47 -12.89
N ASP A 196 49.09 -5.33 -13.38
CA ASP A 196 48.69 -4.01 -12.91
C ASP A 196 47.20 -3.75 -13.24
N LEU A 197 46.74 -4.08 -14.45
CA LEU A 197 45.33 -3.97 -14.85
C LEU A 197 44.39 -4.85 -14.03
N TYR A 198 44.79 -6.09 -13.70
CA TYR A 198 44.00 -6.92 -12.80
C TYR A 198 43.88 -6.30 -11.41
N THR A 199 44.94 -5.62 -10.94
CA THR A 199 44.90 -4.91 -9.66
C THR A 199 43.94 -3.72 -9.75
N GLU A 200 43.99 -2.94 -10.84
CA GLU A 200 43.07 -1.83 -11.07
C GLU A 200 41.61 -2.28 -11.18
N ARG A 201 41.35 -3.40 -11.87
CA ARG A 201 40.03 -4.05 -11.89
C ARG A 201 39.55 -4.37 -10.47
N ASP A 202 40.39 -5.02 -9.67
CA ASP A 202 40.02 -5.41 -8.31
C ASP A 202 39.73 -4.17 -7.45
N GLU A 203 40.51 -3.10 -7.62
CA GLU A 203 40.29 -1.81 -6.95
C GLU A 203 38.98 -1.13 -7.42
N LEU A 204 38.63 -1.23 -8.71
CA LEU A 204 37.37 -0.72 -9.27
C LEU A 204 36.16 -1.45 -8.68
N LEU A 205 36.16 -2.79 -8.73
CA LEU A 205 35.07 -3.60 -8.17
C LEU A 205 34.97 -3.44 -6.64
N GLU A 206 36.10 -3.33 -5.95
CA GLU A 206 36.11 -3.03 -4.51
C GLU A 206 35.55 -1.64 -4.22
N GLN A 207 35.84 -0.62 -5.05
CA GLN A 207 35.26 0.71 -4.91
C GLN A 207 33.74 0.72 -5.10
N GLU A 208 33.21 -0.03 -6.05
CA GLU A 208 31.77 -0.18 -6.27
C GLU A 208 31.09 -0.93 -5.11
N ARG A 209 31.73 -1.97 -4.59
CA ARG A 209 31.26 -2.70 -3.41
C ARG A 209 31.10 -1.81 -2.17
N TYR A 210 32.00 -0.85 -1.92
CA TYR A 210 31.88 0.06 -0.77
C TYR A 210 30.83 1.17 -0.97
N GLY A 211 30.21 1.26 -2.15
CA GLY A 211 29.11 2.17 -2.46
C GLY A 211 27.71 1.60 -2.24
N ASP A 212 27.56 0.46 -1.54
CA ASP A 212 26.34 -0.38 -1.44
C ASP A 212 25.95 -1.08 -2.77
N GLY A 213 26.78 -1.05 -3.83
CA GLY A 213 26.29 -1.26 -5.20
C GLY A 213 26.37 -2.66 -5.83
N LEU A 214 27.10 -3.62 -5.28
CA LEU A 214 27.25 -4.96 -5.88
C LEU A 214 27.08 -6.07 -4.84
N ASP A 215 26.06 -6.91 -5.06
CA ASP A 215 25.86 -8.12 -4.26
C ASP A 215 27.04 -9.09 -4.43
N ALA A 216 27.31 -9.90 -3.41
CA ALA A 216 28.43 -10.84 -3.41
C ALA A 216 28.34 -11.84 -4.57
N ASP A 217 27.12 -12.16 -5.00
CA ASP A 217 26.85 -13.12 -6.07
C ASP A 217 27.10 -12.52 -7.47
N LEU A 218 27.08 -11.19 -7.62
CA LEU A 218 27.39 -10.48 -8.87
C LEU A 218 28.89 -10.25 -9.10
N GLU A 219 29.71 -10.43 -8.07
CA GLU A 219 31.15 -10.15 -8.13
C GLU A 219 31.85 -11.07 -9.13
N GLU A 220 31.57 -12.38 -9.11
CA GLU A 220 32.22 -13.36 -9.98
C GLU A 220 31.98 -13.09 -11.48
N PRO A 221 30.74 -12.90 -11.97
CA PRO A 221 30.50 -12.57 -13.37
C PRO A 221 31.05 -11.20 -13.77
N ALA A 222 30.98 -10.19 -12.90
CA ALA A 222 31.61 -8.89 -13.16
C ALA A 222 33.14 -9.00 -13.29
N HIS A 223 33.78 -9.80 -12.44
CA HIS A 223 35.20 -10.13 -12.56
C HIS A 223 35.50 -10.82 -13.89
N ALA A 224 34.67 -11.76 -14.34
CA ALA A 224 34.88 -12.47 -15.60
C ALA A 224 34.86 -11.51 -16.80
N LEU A 225 33.89 -10.60 -16.88
CA LEU A 225 33.80 -9.57 -17.93
C LEU A 225 35.05 -8.70 -18.01
N LEU A 226 35.48 -8.15 -16.87
CA LEU A 226 36.67 -7.28 -16.83
C LEU A 226 37.97 -8.07 -17.06
N THR A 227 38.01 -9.35 -16.66
CA THR A 227 39.14 -10.24 -16.95
C THR A 227 39.27 -10.50 -18.44
N ALA A 228 38.16 -10.82 -19.11
CA ALA A 228 38.12 -11.03 -20.55
C ALA A 228 38.63 -9.80 -21.30
N ARG A 229 38.21 -8.59 -20.88
CA ARG A 229 38.73 -7.32 -21.43
C ARG A 229 40.24 -7.21 -21.27
N VAL A 230 40.78 -7.41 -20.07
CA VAL A 230 42.22 -7.30 -19.80
C VAL A 230 43.02 -8.32 -20.62
N ASP A 231 42.56 -9.56 -20.73
CA ASP A 231 43.23 -10.60 -21.51
C ASP A 231 43.18 -10.34 -23.02
N ALA A 232 42.07 -9.79 -23.51
CA ALA A 232 41.94 -9.35 -24.90
C ALA A 232 42.90 -8.20 -25.25
N LEU A 233 42.95 -7.16 -24.43
CA LEU A 233 43.82 -5.98 -24.63
C LEU A 233 45.31 -6.35 -24.58
N THR A 234 45.68 -7.27 -23.68
CA THR A 234 47.08 -7.70 -23.51
C THR A 234 47.51 -8.72 -24.58
N GLY A 235 46.55 -9.32 -25.29
CA GLY A 235 46.77 -10.24 -26.40
C GLY A 235 46.88 -11.72 -25.99
N GLU A 236 46.40 -12.05 -24.79
CA GLU A 236 46.33 -13.40 -24.26
C GLU A 236 45.11 -14.16 -24.80
N MET A 237 44.09 -13.41 -25.22
CA MET A 237 42.83 -13.93 -25.76
C MET A 237 42.61 -13.45 -27.22
N GLY A 238 42.11 -14.33 -28.08
CA GLY A 238 41.69 -14.00 -29.45
C GLY A 238 40.23 -13.57 -29.53
N TYR A 239 39.80 -12.98 -30.66
CA TYR A 239 38.43 -12.46 -30.82
C TYR A 239 37.33 -13.51 -30.56
N ASP A 240 37.41 -14.70 -31.17
CA ASP A 240 36.40 -15.74 -30.98
C ASP A 240 36.27 -16.21 -29.51
N GLU A 241 37.41 -16.24 -28.80
CA GLU A 241 37.47 -16.62 -27.38
C GLU A 241 36.90 -15.49 -26.51
N TYR A 242 37.22 -14.24 -26.83
CA TYR A 242 36.70 -13.07 -26.15
C TYR A 242 35.19 -12.95 -26.25
N VAL A 243 34.62 -13.08 -27.45
CA VAL A 243 33.15 -13.06 -27.63
C VAL A 243 32.51 -14.16 -26.80
N THR A 244 33.07 -15.37 -26.80
CA THR A 244 32.53 -16.50 -26.03
C THR A 244 32.56 -16.24 -24.53
N GLU A 245 33.67 -15.71 -23.99
CA GLU A 245 33.82 -15.41 -22.56
C GLU A 245 32.91 -14.23 -22.14
N VAL A 246 32.80 -13.18 -22.96
CA VAL A 246 31.90 -12.05 -22.68
C VAL A 246 30.44 -12.50 -22.71
N GLU A 247 30.00 -13.22 -23.76
CA GLU A 247 28.61 -13.73 -23.82
C GLU A 247 28.30 -14.65 -22.64
N SER A 248 29.22 -15.53 -22.26
CA SER A 248 29.03 -16.42 -21.11
C SER A 248 28.97 -15.67 -19.79
N ALA A 249 29.85 -14.68 -19.59
CA ALA A 249 29.87 -13.89 -18.37
C ALA A 249 28.66 -12.95 -18.27
N LYS A 250 28.13 -12.46 -19.41
CA LYS A 250 26.86 -11.72 -19.46
C LYS A 250 25.68 -12.59 -19.06
N GLU A 251 25.55 -13.80 -19.63
CA GLU A 251 24.47 -14.74 -19.26
C GLU A 251 24.50 -15.11 -17.77
N GLU A 252 25.71 -15.29 -17.20
CA GLU A 252 25.88 -15.53 -15.76
C GLU A 252 25.53 -14.29 -14.93
N PHE A 253 25.95 -13.10 -15.36
CA PHE A 253 25.57 -11.84 -14.72
C PHE A 253 24.05 -11.63 -14.71
N GLU A 254 23.38 -11.82 -15.85
CA GLU A 254 21.93 -11.75 -15.99
C GLU A 254 21.23 -12.73 -15.02
N THR A 255 21.71 -13.97 -14.96
CA THR A 255 21.14 -15.02 -14.10
C THR A 255 21.28 -14.70 -12.62
N GLU A 256 22.48 -14.32 -12.18
CA GLU A 256 22.75 -14.00 -10.77
C GLU A 256 22.02 -12.72 -10.33
N LEU A 257 21.86 -11.74 -11.23
CA LEU A 257 21.09 -10.53 -10.94
C LEU A 257 19.61 -10.85 -10.71
N VAL A 258 19.00 -11.61 -11.61
CA VAL A 258 17.60 -12.04 -11.46
C VAL A 258 17.43 -12.87 -10.19
N ALA A 259 18.36 -13.78 -9.89
CA ALA A 259 18.31 -14.60 -8.68
C ALA A 259 18.45 -13.76 -7.39
N GLY A 260 19.31 -12.74 -7.40
CA GLY A 260 19.46 -11.79 -6.29
C GLY A 260 18.16 -11.04 -6.02
N VAL A 261 17.57 -10.46 -7.08
CA VAL A 261 16.28 -9.75 -6.98
C VAL A 261 15.15 -10.71 -6.57
N GLU A 262 15.10 -11.94 -7.09
CA GLU A 262 14.11 -12.95 -6.67
C GLU A 262 14.24 -13.25 -5.18
N SER A 263 15.46 -13.42 -4.66
CA SER A 263 15.69 -13.67 -3.25
C SER A 263 15.23 -12.51 -2.36
N GLU A 264 15.53 -11.26 -2.74
CA GLU A 264 15.07 -10.08 -2.00
C GLU A 264 13.54 -9.94 -2.03
N LEU A 265 12.92 -10.14 -3.20
CA LEU A 265 11.47 -10.08 -3.35
C LEU A 265 10.76 -11.24 -2.61
N ALA A 266 11.35 -12.44 -2.57
CA ALA A 266 10.78 -13.59 -1.88
C ALA A 266 10.65 -13.36 -0.37
N ASP A 267 11.63 -12.70 0.24
CA ASP A 267 11.59 -12.35 1.67
C ASP A 267 10.51 -11.30 1.99
N GLY A 268 10.14 -10.46 1.00
CA GLY A 268 9.10 -9.43 1.12
C GLY A 268 7.72 -9.82 0.55
N ALA A 269 7.54 -11.04 0.04
CA ALA A 269 6.33 -11.42 -0.70
C ALA A 269 5.06 -11.47 0.15
N GLN A 270 5.19 -11.65 1.48
CA GLN A 270 4.06 -11.66 2.40
C GLN A 270 4.31 -10.67 3.53
N ILE A 271 3.48 -9.63 3.57
CA ILE A 271 3.53 -8.63 4.63
C ILE A 271 2.43 -8.97 5.63
N ASP A 272 2.78 -9.57 6.76
CA ASP A 272 1.86 -9.77 7.88
C ASP A 272 1.68 -8.45 8.63
N LEU A 273 0.54 -7.80 8.39
CA LEU A 273 0.18 -6.54 9.04
C LEU A 273 -0.22 -6.75 10.51
N THR A 274 -0.53 -7.98 10.89
CA THR A 274 -0.93 -8.35 12.26
C THR A 274 0.29 -8.52 13.15
N GLU A 275 1.37 -9.12 12.64
CA GLU A 275 2.62 -9.29 13.40
C GLU A 275 3.23 -7.93 13.81
N GLY A 276 3.02 -6.90 12.99
CA GLY A 276 3.43 -5.53 13.28
C GLY A 276 2.54 -4.76 14.27
N MET A 277 1.38 -5.30 14.68
CA MET A 277 0.49 -4.64 15.64
C MET A 277 1.04 -4.77 17.07
N ASP A 278 1.05 -3.66 17.80
CA ASP A 278 1.38 -3.68 19.22
C ASP A 278 0.21 -4.20 20.08
N ASP A 279 0.50 -4.46 21.36
CA ASP A 279 -0.49 -4.93 22.33
C ASP A 279 -1.68 -3.95 22.45
N ASP A 280 -1.43 -2.64 22.31
CA ASP A 280 -2.44 -1.59 22.42
C ASP A 280 -3.41 -1.58 21.22
N ALA A 281 -2.90 -1.78 20.00
CA ALA A 281 -3.70 -1.95 18.79
C ALA A 281 -4.56 -3.23 18.86
N THR A 282 -3.96 -4.33 19.33
CA THR A 282 -4.66 -5.60 19.52
C THR A 282 -5.79 -5.46 20.56
N GLU A 283 -5.53 -4.86 21.73
CA GLU A 283 -6.55 -4.60 22.75
C GLU A 283 -7.69 -3.70 22.20
N SER A 284 -7.33 -2.71 21.37
CA SER A 284 -8.31 -1.82 20.73
C SER A 284 -9.21 -2.57 19.74
N LEU A 285 -8.68 -3.52 18.99
CA LEU A 285 -9.43 -4.37 18.07
C LEU A 285 -10.34 -5.37 18.80
N GLU A 286 -9.86 -5.99 19.89
CA GLU A 286 -10.69 -6.84 20.76
C GLU A 286 -11.82 -6.04 21.42
N MET A 287 -11.54 -4.83 21.89
CA MET A 287 -12.59 -3.91 22.36
C MET A 287 -13.56 -3.56 21.22
N GLY A 288 -13.05 -3.31 20.02
CA GLY A 288 -13.82 -3.11 18.80
C GLY A 288 -14.80 -4.25 18.56
N GLN A 289 -14.33 -5.50 18.55
CA GLN A 289 -15.14 -6.70 18.40
C GLN A 289 -16.26 -6.78 19.47
N ALA A 290 -15.94 -6.49 20.74
CA ALA A 290 -16.94 -6.47 21.81
C ALA A 290 -18.00 -5.38 21.60
N VAL A 291 -17.60 -4.21 21.08
CA VAL A 291 -18.51 -3.11 20.76
C VAL A 291 -19.37 -3.44 19.56
N VAL A 292 -18.81 -3.97 18.46
CA VAL A 292 -19.52 -4.32 17.23
C VAL A 292 -20.54 -5.43 17.50
N SER A 293 -20.13 -6.52 18.15
CA SER A 293 -21.05 -7.60 18.53
C SER A 293 -22.21 -7.10 19.41
N THR A 294 -21.94 -6.18 20.36
CA THR A 294 -22.99 -5.56 21.17
C THR A 294 -23.86 -4.62 20.35
N ALA A 295 -23.28 -3.85 19.43
CA ALA A 295 -23.99 -2.91 18.57
C ALA A 295 -24.95 -3.65 17.64
N SER A 296 -24.54 -4.73 16.96
CA SER A 296 -25.41 -5.54 16.10
C SER A 296 -26.59 -6.12 16.89
N LEU A 297 -26.37 -6.57 18.13
CA LEU A 297 -27.47 -7.02 19.00
C LEU A 297 -28.40 -5.86 19.40
N LEU A 298 -27.85 -4.70 19.74
CA LEU A 298 -28.61 -3.50 20.08
C LEU A 298 -29.42 -2.97 18.90
N ALA A 299 -28.93 -3.10 17.66
CA ALA A 299 -29.63 -2.71 16.43
C ALA A 299 -30.99 -3.42 16.32
N ILE A 300 -31.10 -4.66 16.80
CA ILE A 300 -32.33 -5.44 16.81
C ILE A 300 -33.13 -5.22 18.11
N VAL A 301 -32.46 -5.23 19.26
CA VAL A 301 -33.13 -5.19 20.58
C VAL A 301 -33.69 -3.80 20.87
N LEU A 302 -32.98 -2.71 20.56
CA LEU A 302 -33.43 -1.36 20.88
C LEU A 302 -34.73 -0.94 20.18
N PRO A 303 -34.95 -1.22 18.88
CA PRO A 303 -36.26 -1.01 18.26
C PRO A 303 -37.39 -1.75 18.96
N LEU A 304 -37.17 -3.01 19.36
CA LEU A 304 -38.16 -3.80 20.10
C LEU A 304 -38.43 -3.20 21.48
N VAL A 305 -37.41 -2.70 22.17
CA VAL A 305 -37.56 -1.98 23.44
C VAL A 305 -38.36 -0.69 23.24
N CYS A 306 -38.07 0.09 22.20
CA CYS A 306 -38.84 1.29 21.86
C CYS A 306 -40.32 0.98 21.63
N LEU A 307 -40.61 -0.06 20.84
CA LEU A 307 -41.98 -0.53 20.60
C LEU A 307 -42.65 -1.00 21.90
N GLY A 308 -41.93 -1.72 22.75
CA GLY A 308 -42.40 -2.14 24.08
C GLY A 308 -42.75 -0.95 24.98
N ILE A 309 -41.92 0.10 25.00
CA ILE A 309 -42.16 1.34 25.76
C ILE A 309 -43.41 2.05 25.23
N VAL A 310 -43.54 2.21 23.91
CA VAL A 310 -44.72 2.82 23.29
C VAL A 310 -45.98 2.01 23.58
N GLY A 311 -45.90 0.68 23.52
CA GLY A 311 -47.00 -0.23 23.90
C GLY A 311 -47.39 -0.10 25.37
N LEU A 312 -46.42 0.02 26.27
CA LEU A 312 -46.66 0.25 27.69
C LEU A 312 -47.31 1.63 27.93
N MET A 313 -46.86 2.67 27.22
CA MET A 313 -47.53 3.98 27.24
C MET A 313 -48.98 3.88 26.75
N ALA A 314 -49.24 3.16 25.65
CA ALA A 314 -50.58 2.92 25.13
C ALA A 314 -51.49 2.16 26.12
N TRP A 315 -50.91 1.28 26.93
CA TRP A 315 -51.64 0.55 27.98
C TRP A 315 -52.03 1.44 29.17
N VAL A 316 -51.19 2.41 29.54
CA VAL A 316 -51.39 3.24 30.73
C VAL A 316 -52.17 4.54 30.44
N ALA A 317 -52.15 5.04 29.21
CA ALA A 317 -52.82 6.30 28.85
C ALA A 317 -53.72 6.21 27.61
N PRO A 318 -54.64 7.18 27.43
CA PRO A 318 -55.47 7.26 26.23
C PRO A 318 -54.62 7.35 24.95
N PRO A 319 -55.12 6.82 23.81
CA PRO A 319 -54.40 6.81 22.53
C PRO A 319 -53.86 8.18 22.10
N SER A 320 -54.62 9.26 22.35
CA SER A 320 -54.21 10.64 22.06
C SER A 320 -52.98 11.09 22.86
N THR A 321 -52.88 10.70 24.13
CA THR A 321 -51.74 11.09 24.98
C THR A 321 -50.48 10.35 24.57
N THR A 322 -50.60 9.05 24.27
CA THR A 322 -49.50 8.21 23.81
C THR A 322 -48.98 8.67 22.45
N ALA A 323 -49.87 8.94 21.50
CA ALA A 323 -49.49 9.47 20.18
C ALA A 323 -48.77 10.82 20.28
N LEU A 324 -49.27 11.73 21.13
CA LEU A 324 -48.60 13.02 21.39
C LEU A 324 -47.22 12.83 22.04
N SER A 325 -47.09 11.99 23.07
CA SER A 325 -45.82 11.82 23.77
C SER A 325 -44.77 11.14 22.90
N ALA A 326 -45.14 10.06 22.19
CA ALA A 326 -44.26 9.39 21.25
C ALA A 326 -43.88 10.34 20.11
N GLY A 327 -44.84 11.08 19.57
CA GLY A 327 -44.58 12.05 18.51
C GLY A 327 -43.64 13.17 18.92
N VAL A 328 -43.79 13.75 20.11
CA VAL A 328 -42.88 14.78 20.64
C VAL A 328 -41.48 14.22 20.86
N VAL A 329 -41.37 13.01 21.42
CA VAL A 329 -40.08 12.35 21.62
C VAL A 329 -39.38 12.07 20.29
N SER A 330 -40.06 11.48 19.31
CA SER A 330 -39.50 11.24 17.96
C SER A 330 -39.13 12.52 17.24
N THR A 331 -39.93 13.58 17.37
CA THR A 331 -39.61 14.92 16.83
C THR A 331 -38.33 15.46 17.46
N LEU A 332 -38.22 15.39 18.79
CA LEU A 332 -37.04 15.86 19.52
C LEU A 332 -35.79 15.10 19.08
N VAL A 333 -35.84 13.77 19.07
CA VAL A 333 -34.72 12.92 18.64
C VAL A 333 -34.34 13.20 17.19
N GLY A 334 -35.31 13.29 16.28
CA GLY A 334 -35.07 13.64 14.88
C GLY A 334 -34.43 15.02 14.72
N THR A 335 -34.89 16.04 15.45
CA THR A 335 -34.25 17.37 15.41
C THR A 335 -32.83 17.34 15.97
N THR A 336 -32.61 16.63 17.08
CA THR A 336 -31.28 16.52 17.70
C THR A 336 -30.31 15.77 16.80
N GLY A 337 -30.75 14.71 16.11
CA GLY A 337 -29.89 13.98 15.18
C GLY A 337 -29.46 14.82 13.97
N ILE A 338 -30.36 15.62 13.38
CA ILE A 338 -30.04 16.53 12.27
C ILE A 338 -29.05 17.63 12.72
N VAL A 339 -29.28 18.24 13.90
CA VAL A 339 -28.37 19.28 14.40
C VAL A 339 -27.03 18.67 14.80
N GLY A 340 -27.06 17.50 15.43
CA GLY A 340 -25.86 16.77 15.86
C GLY A 340 -24.98 16.37 14.69
N SER A 341 -25.56 15.91 13.58
CA SER A 341 -24.78 15.51 12.40
C SER A 341 -24.04 16.67 11.75
N HIS A 342 -24.69 17.83 11.63
CA HIS A 342 -24.03 19.04 11.12
C HIS A 342 -22.88 19.50 12.02
N VAL A 343 -23.08 19.53 13.33
CA VAL A 343 -22.05 19.97 14.29
C VAL A 343 -20.88 18.98 14.37
N ALA A 344 -21.17 17.67 14.23
CA ALA A 344 -20.13 16.64 14.22
C ALA A 344 -19.28 16.71 12.93
N GLY A 345 -19.91 16.92 11.77
CA GLY A 345 -19.20 17.03 10.49
C GLY A 345 -18.14 18.14 10.50
N GLU A 346 -18.49 19.34 10.97
CA GLU A 346 -17.54 20.45 11.10
C GLU A 346 -16.37 20.14 12.05
N GLN A 347 -16.62 19.41 13.15
CA GLN A 347 -15.56 19.05 14.10
C GLN A 347 -14.61 18.01 13.54
N ILE A 348 -15.13 17.02 12.81
CA ILE A 348 -14.34 15.97 12.21
C ILE A 348 -13.42 16.57 11.14
N GLU A 349 -13.95 17.41 10.25
CA GLU A 349 -13.15 18.12 9.24
C GLU A 349 -12.01 18.96 9.89
N LEU A 350 -12.30 19.65 10.99
CA LEU A 350 -11.30 20.43 11.73
C LEU A 350 -10.20 19.56 12.39
N LEU A 351 -10.51 18.33 12.78
CA LEU A 351 -9.52 17.42 13.37
C LEU A 351 -8.51 16.93 12.31
N PHE A 352 -8.97 16.70 11.09
CA PHE A 352 -8.12 16.20 10.00
C PHE A 352 -7.42 17.30 9.19
N ALA A 353 -7.92 18.53 9.21
CA ALA A 353 -7.33 19.67 8.47
C ALA A 353 -5.92 20.11 8.94
N GLY A 354 -5.33 19.49 9.98
CA GLY A 354 -4.03 19.87 10.53
C GLY A 354 -3.08 18.71 10.85
N GLY A 355 -3.39 17.48 10.38
CA GLY A 355 -2.56 16.29 10.62
C GLY A 355 -1.44 16.09 9.61
N GLU A 356 -0.49 15.21 9.96
CA GLU A 356 0.55 14.67 9.06
C GLU A 356 0.06 13.46 8.24
N THR A 357 -1.23 13.14 8.31
CA THR A 357 -1.84 11.99 7.65
C THR A 357 -1.82 12.17 6.12
N PRO A 358 -1.49 11.12 5.35
CA PRO A 358 -1.59 11.16 3.89
C PRO A 358 -3.00 11.60 3.43
N PRO A 359 -3.12 12.44 2.39
CA PRO A 359 -4.41 12.97 1.94
C PRO A 359 -5.46 11.90 1.68
N ALA A 360 -5.10 10.82 0.98
CA ALA A 360 -6.03 9.71 0.68
C ALA A 360 -6.56 9.01 1.94
N MET A 361 -5.74 8.85 2.97
CA MET A 361 -6.18 8.27 4.24
C MET A 361 -7.08 9.23 5.02
N ALA A 362 -6.78 10.54 4.98
CA ALA A 362 -7.65 11.55 5.57
C ALA A 362 -9.02 11.59 4.87
N ASP A 363 -9.02 11.60 3.53
CA ASP A 363 -10.22 11.62 2.70
C ASP A 363 -11.05 10.35 2.91
N PHE A 364 -10.42 9.18 2.98
CA PHE A 364 -11.08 7.91 3.36
C PHE A 364 -11.79 7.98 4.72
N VAL A 365 -11.10 8.42 5.77
CA VAL A 365 -11.70 8.54 7.11
C VAL A 365 -12.82 9.57 7.14
N LEU A 366 -12.67 10.68 6.43
CA LEU A 366 -13.71 11.69 6.24
C LEU A 366 -14.90 11.12 5.45
N GLY A 367 -14.66 10.29 4.44
CA GLY A 367 -15.67 9.54 3.68
C GLY A 367 -16.52 8.67 4.60
N ILE A 368 -15.87 7.86 5.45
CA ILE A 368 -16.57 6.99 6.42
C ILE A 368 -17.41 7.81 7.41
N ALA A 369 -16.81 8.87 7.98
CA ALA A 369 -17.50 9.74 8.92
C ALA A 369 -18.69 10.44 8.26
N SER A 370 -18.49 11.00 7.07
CA SER A 370 -19.52 11.73 6.33
C SER A 370 -20.68 10.82 5.93
N GLY A 371 -20.41 9.59 5.48
CA GLY A 371 -21.43 8.59 5.17
C GLY A 371 -22.23 8.19 6.41
N THR A 372 -21.57 7.98 7.55
CA THR A 372 -22.24 7.69 8.83
C THR A 372 -23.15 8.83 9.28
N LEU A 373 -22.67 10.09 9.16
CA LEU A 373 -23.46 11.28 9.49
C LEU A 373 -24.62 11.50 8.50
N ALA A 374 -24.44 11.17 7.22
CA ALA A 374 -25.49 11.20 6.22
C ALA A 374 -26.58 10.17 6.53
N ALA A 375 -26.20 8.93 6.86
CA ALA A 375 -27.12 7.88 7.29
C ALA A 375 -27.92 8.31 8.54
N LEU A 376 -27.23 8.87 9.55
CA LEU A 376 -27.84 9.41 10.75
C LEU A 376 -28.84 10.54 10.42
N THR A 377 -28.48 11.43 9.49
CA THR A 377 -29.35 12.53 9.06
C THR A 377 -30.63 12.02 8.40
N VAL A 378 -30.53 11.05 7.49
CA VAL A 378 -31.69 10.43 6.82
C VAL A 378 -32.63 9.78 7.84
N GLN A 379 -32.09 8.98 8.76
CA GLN A 379 -32.89 8.34 9.81
C GLN A 379 -33.55 9.37 10.75
N SER A 380 -32.83 10.44 11.07
CA SER A 380 -33.33 11.54 11.89
C SER A 380 -34.46 12.31 11.21
N VAL A 381 -34.39 12.52 9.89
CA VAL A 381 -35.49 13.11 9.10
C VAL A 381 -36.72 12.20 9.11
N VAL A 382 -36.54 10.89 8.96
CA VAL A 382 -37.66 9.93 9.05
C VAL A 382 -38.33 9.99 10.43
N LEU A 383 -37.54 9.98 11.51
CA LEU A 383 -38.04 10.11 12.88
C LEU A 383 -38.78 11.44 13.11
N LEU A 384 -38.27 12.53 12.52
CA LEU A 384 -38.92 13.84 12.58
C LEU A 384 -40.29 13.82 11.88
N VAL A 385 -40.37 13.27 10.67
CA VAL A 385 -41.62 13.17 9.90
C VAL A 385 -42.64 12.28 10.62
N VAL A 386 -42.21 11.11 11.09
CA VAL A 386 -43.05 10.20 11.90
C VAL A 386 -43.52 10.90 13.17
N GLY A 387 -42.62 11.61 13.85
CA GLY A 387 -42.91 12.37 15.06
C GLY A 387 -44.00 13.42 14.84
N ILE A 388 -43.85 14.26 13.82
CA ILE A 388 -44.83 15.28 13.43
C ILE A 388 -46.18 14.62 13.09
N GLY A 389 -46.17 13.51 12.34
CA GLY A 389 -47.37 12.75 12.02
C GLY A 389 -48.10 12.23 13.26
N LEU A 390 -47.37 11.63 14.20
CA LEU A 390 -47.92 11.15 15.47
C LEU A 390 -48.49 12.27 16.33
N VAL A 391 -47.82 13.44 16.37
CA VAL A 391 -48.36 14.62 17.05
C VAL A 391 -49.68 15.06 16.41
N ALA A 392 -49.74 15.16 15.07
CA ALA A 392 -50.94 15.55 14.35
C ALA A 392 -52.11 14.57 14.60
N VAL A 393 -51.85 13.27 14.56
CA VAL A 393 -52.84 12.22 14.90
C VAL A 393 -53.32 12.37 16.34
N GLY A 394 -52.41 12.57 17.30
CA GLY A 394 -52.75 12.77 18.70
C GLY A 394 -53.63 14.01 18.94
N VAL A 395 -53.36 15.11 18.23
CA VAL A 395 -54.22 16.31 18.23
C VAL A 395 -55.59 16.02 17.61
N ALA A 396 -55.65 15.32 16.47
CA ALA A 396 -56.90 15.00 15.79
C ALA A 396 -57.82 14.10 16.63
N ILE A 397 -57.28 13.07 17.29
CA ILE A 397 -58.03 12.23 18.24
C ILE A 397 -58.55 13.08 19.39
N ARG A 398 -57.72 13.96 19.95
CA ARG A 398 -58.11 14.84 21.07
C ARG A 398 -59.23 15.83 20.70
N GLN A 399 -59.31 16.21 19.42
CA GLN A 399 -60.36 17.09 18.89
C GLN A 399 -61.62 16.33 18.45
N GLY A 400 -61.62 14.99 18.49
CA GLY A 400 -62.73 14.15 18.03
C GLY A 400 -62.88 14.09 16.50
N LEU A 401 -61.81 14.40 15.75
CA LEU A 401 -61.80 14.33 14.28
C LEU A 401 -61.55 12.91 13.76
N LEU A 402 -60.98 12.05 14.60
CA LEU A 402 -60.78 10.62 14.33
C LEU A 402 -61.59 9.83 15.37
N LEU A 403 -62.25 8.76 14.92
CA LEU A 403 -63.02 7.87 15.80
C LEU A 403 -62.08 7.18 16.80
N GLU A 404 -62.50 7.14 18.07
CA GLU A 404 -61.77 6.56 19.21
C GLU A 404 -61.47 5.06 19.07
#